data_AF-A0AAV3B1P6-F1
#
_entry.id   AF-A0AAV3B1P6-F1
#
_cell.length_a   1.000
_cell.length_b   1.000
_cell.length_c   1.000
_cell.angle_alpha   90.00
_cell.angle_beta   90.00
_cell.angle_gamma   90.00
#
_symmetry.space_group_name_H-M   'P 1'
#
loop_
_entity.id
_entity.type
_entity.pdbx_description
1 polymer ?
#
loop_
_entity_poly.entity_id
_entity_poly.type
_entity_poly.pdbx_seq_one_letter_code
_entity_poly.pdbx_strand_id
1 'polypeptide(L)'
;MAKAGFIHCPTENEPDVACCFFCLKELEGWEPDDDPRTEHSKRSTTCGFLSLTKGTDELTMEEMLRLEVFRIKSFYRKFASVVTQYLEEEMMATTRRLVEYFANQHNCSLEMDFQL
;
A
#
# COMPACT_ATOMS: atom_id res chain seq x y z
N MET A 1 -3.02 -17.30 -8.75
CA MET A 1 -2.37 -15.97 -8.69
C MET A 1 -2.64 -15.11 -9.93
N ALA A 2 -2.02 -15.39 -11.08
CA ALA A 2 -2.03 -14.48 -12.26
C ALA A 2 -3.44 -14.07 -12.75
N LYS A 3 -4.41 -14.99 -12.80
CA LYS A 3 -5.81 -14.67 -13.18
C LYS A 3 -6.50 -13.67 -12.24
N ALA A 4 -6.04 -13.58 -10.99
CA ALA A 4 -6.50 -12.58 -10.03
C ALA A 4 -5.69 -11.28 -10.09
N GLY A 5 -4.75 -11.16 -11.03
CA GLY A 5 -3.95 -9.95 -11.26
C GLY A 5 -2.65 -9.88 -10.46
N PHE A 6 -2.24 -10.97 -9.80
CA PHE A 6 -1.00 -10.98 -9.01
C PHE A 6 0.24 -11.32 -9.83
N ILE A 7 1.32 -10.58 -9.57
CA ILE A 7 2.69 -10.82 -10.00
C ILE A 7 3.49 -11.23 -8.75
N HIS A 8 4.40 -12.20 -8.88
CA HIS A 8 5.31 -12.57 -7.79
C HIS A 8 6.39 -11.48 -7.60
N CYS A 9 6.48 -10.93 -6.39
CA CYS A 9 7.34 -9.80 -6.05
C CYS A 9 8.11 -10.09 -4.74
N PRO A 10 8.95 -11.14 -4.70
CA PRO A 10 9.59 -11.57 -3.47
C PRO A 10 10.69 -10.60 -3.03
N THR A 11 10.91 -10.55 -1.71
CA THR A 11 12.13 -10.01 -1.10
C THR A 11 12.89 -11.14 -0.39
N GLU A 12 14.10 -10.87 0.12
CA GLU A 12 14.85 -11.88 0.89
C GLU A 12 14.08 -12.36 2.14
N ASN A 13 13.33 -11.46 2.78
CA ASN A 13 12.58 -11.76 4.00
C ASN A 13 11.13 -12.21 3.73
N GLU A 14 10.59 -11.92 2.55
CA GLU A 14 9.19 -12.14 2.21
C GLU A 14 9.13 -12.89 0.85
N PRO A 15 9.42 -14.21 0.83
CA PRO A 15 9.67 -14.96 -0.39
C PRO A 15 8.40 -15.26 -1.22
N ASP A 16 7.22 -15.10 -0.64
CA ASP A 16 5.94 -15.43 -1.27
C ASP A 16 5.06 -14.19 -1.55
N VAL A 17 5.59 -12.98 -1.35
CA VAL A 17 4.86 -11.74 -1.66
C VAL A 17 4.39 -11.74 -3.12
N ALA A 18 3.11 -11.46 -3.30
CA ALA A 18 2.49 -11.27 -4.58
C ALA A 18 1.78 -9.91 -4.63
N CYS A 19 2.07 -9.12 -5.67
CA CYS A 19 1.54 -7.77 -5.84
C CYS A 19 0.57 -7.71 -7.02
N CYS A 20 -0.59 -7.08 -6.82
CA CYS A 20 -1.51 -6.85 -7.94
C CYS A 20 -0.94 -5.80 -8.91
N PHE A 21 -0.85 -6.12 -10.21
CA PHE A 21 -0.32 -5.20 -11.23
C PHE A 21 -1.13 -3.89 -11.40
N PHE A 22 -2.38 -3.88 -10.93
CA PHE A 22 -3.33 -2.80 -11.15
C PHE A 22 -3.54 -1.92 -9.91
N CYS A 23 -3.98 -2.52 -8.80
CA CYS A 23 -4.22 -1.77 -7.56
C CYS A 23 -2.97 -1.72 -6.65
N LEU A 24 -1.90 -2.45 -6.99
CA LEU A 24 -0.64 -2.54 -6.22
C LEU A 24 -0.83 -3.07 -4.80
N LYS A 25 -1.89 -3.84 -4.53
CA LYS A 25 -2.06 -4.51 -3.23
C LYS A 25 -1.09 -5.70 -3.17
N GLU A 26 -0.22 -5.66 -2.17
CA GLU A 26 0.68 -6.76 -1.81
C GLU A 26 0.01 -7.65 -0.77
N LEU A 27 0.21 -8.95 -0.93
CA LEU A 27 -0.21 -10.01 -0.01
C LEU A 27 0.93 -11.05 0.09
N GLU A 28 1.13 -11.56 1.30
CA GLU A 28 2.10 -12.60 1.67
C GLU A 28 1.41 -13.62 2.58
N GLY A 29 2.11 -14.70 2.92
CA GLY A 29 1.61 -15.75 3.79
C GLY A 29 0.55 -16.62 3.12
N TRP A 30 0.76 -16.95 1.84
CA TRP A 30 -0.20 -17.71 1.03
C TRP A 30 -0.25 -19.18 1.46
N GLU A 31 -1.46 -19.68 1.68
CA GLU A 31 -1.73 -21.08 1.95
C GLU A 31 -2.16 -21.81 0.65
N PRO A 32 -1.90 -23.13 0.51
CA PRO A 32 -2.24 -23.87 -0.71
C PRO A 32 -3.72 -23.84 -1.11
N ASP A 33 -4.60 -23.60 -0.15
CA ASP A 33 -6.06 -23.57 -0.27
C ASP A 33 -6.64 -22.17 -0.43
N ASP A 34 -5.81 -21.12 -0.41
CA ASP A 34 -6.26 -19.75 -0.68
C ASP A 34 -6.76 -19.59 -2.11
N ASP A 35 -7.96 -19.01 -2.28
CA ASP A 35 -8.40 -18.50 -3.58
C ASP A 35 -7.87 -17.07 -3.79
N PRO A 36 -6.98 -16.83 -4.78
CA PRO A 36 -6.37 -15.52 -4.95
C PRO A 36 -7.35 -14.42 -5.33
N ARG A 37 -8.45 -14.76 -6.02
CA ARG A 37 -9.46 -13.76 -6.39
C ARG A 37 -10.26 -13.33 -5.17
N THR A 38 -10.62 -14.28 -4.30
CA THR A 38 -11.27 -14.05 -3.02
C THR A 38 -10.40 -13.18 -2.12
N GLU A 39 -9.13 -13.56 -1.91
CA GLU A 39 -8.22 -12.77 -1.06
C GLU A 39 -8.00 -11.36 -1.62
N HIS A 40 -7.81 -11.22 -2.93
CA HIS A 40 -7.72 -9.90 -3.57
C HIS A 40 -8.99 -9.06 -3.33
N SER A 41 -10.19 -9.63 -3.50
CA SER A 41 -11.45 -8.91 -3.32
C SER A 41 -11.67 -8.44 -1.88
N LYS A 42 -11.29 -9.27 -0.89
CA LYS A 42 -11.37 -8.93 0.53
C LYS A 42 -10.42 -7.78 0.88
N ARG A 43 -9.20 -7.79 0.32
CA ARG A 43 -8.11 -6.87 0.67
C ARG A 43 -8.06 -5.61 -0.18
N SER A 44 -8.75 -5.59 -1.32
CA SER A 44 -8.87 -4.44 -2.22
C SER A 44 -10.25 -4.43 -2.91
N THR A 45 -11.27 -4.01 -2.16
CA THR A 45 -12.68 -3.98 -2.61
C THR A 45 -12.96 -3.06 -3.80
N THR A 46 -12.01 -2.18 -4.15
CA THR A 46 -12.16 -1.17 -5.21
C THR A 46 -11.21 -1.41 -6.40
N CYS A 47 -10.57 -2.58 -6.49
CA CYS A 47 -9.66 -2.88 -7.60
C CYS A 47 -10.40 -2.93 -8.95
N GLY A 48 -10.15 -1.94 -9.82
CA GLY A 48 -10.80 -1.85 -11.14
C GLY A 48 -10.54 -3.06 -12.05
N PHE A 49 -9.43 -3.77 -11.89
CA PHE A 49 -9.16 -5.02 -12.61
C PHE A 49 -10.13 -6.14 -12.23
N LEU A 50 -10.45 -6.30 -10.94
CA LEU A 50 -11.40 -7.32 -10.49
C LEU A 50 -12.84 -7.04 -10.96
N SER A 51 -13.16 -5.76 -11.17
CA SER A 51 -14.46 -5.29 -11.68
C SER A 51 -14.65 -5.46 -13.19
N LEU A 52 -13.64 -5.92 -13.92
CA LEU A 52 -13.76 -6.17 -15.35
C LEU A 52 -14.72 -7.34 -15.62
N THR A 53 -15.65 -7.10 -16.55
CA THR A 53 -16.60 -8.11 -17.03
C THR A 53 -16.21 -8.69 -18.40
N LYS A 54 -15.26 -8.05 -19.08
CA LYS A 54 -14.74 -8.42 -20.40
C LYS A 54 -13.28 -8.85 -20.30
N GLY A 55 -12.83 -9.67 -21.26
CA GLY A 55 -11.41 -9.94 -21.45
C GLY A 55 -10.64 -8.66 -21.78
N THR A 56 -9.36 -8.59 -21.43
CA THR A 56 -8.52 -7.41 -21.73
C THR A 56 -8.38 -7.15 -23.23
N ASP A 57 -8.45 -8.21 -24.04
CA ASP A 57 -8.43 -8.23 -25.50
C ASP A 57 -9.75 -7.77 -26.13
N GLU A 58 -10.83 -7.73 -25.34
CA GLU A 58 -12.16 -7.29 -25.77
C GLU A 58 -12.46 -5.83 -25.40
N LEU A 59 -11.53 -5.17 -24.70
CA LEU A 59 -11.68 -3.78 -24.28
C LEU A 59 -11.46 -2.82 -25.45
N THR A 60 -12.34 -1.82 -25.55
CA THR A 60 -12.10 -0.67 -26.42
C THR A 60 -10.96 0.19 -25.88
N MET A 61 -10.38 1.03 -26.74
CA MET A 61 -9.35 1.99 -26.33
C MET A 61 -9.84 2.94 -25.24
N GLU A 62 -11.11 3.36 -25.27
CA GLU A 62 -11.70 4.21 -24.24
C GLU A 62 -11.78 3.50 -22.89
N GLU A 63 -12.24 2.24 -22.86
CA GLU A 63 -12.29 1.43 -21.64
C GLU A 63 -10.89 1.20 -21.08
N MET A 64 -9.92 0.87 -21.93
CA MET A 64 -8.51 0.73 -21.56
C MET A 64 -7.95 2.01 -20.95
N LEU A 65 -8.17 3.17 -21.58
CA LEU A 65 -7.70 4.46 -21.07
C LEU A 65 -8.32 4.81 -19.70
N ARG A 66 -9.60 4.49 -19.48
CA ARG A 66 -10.23 4.67 -18.15
C ARG A 66 -9.57 3.82 -17.08
N LEU A 67 -9.21 2.58 -17.41
CA LEU A 67 -8.48 1.69 -16.50
C LEU A 67 -7.09 2.23 -16.18
N GLU A 68 -6.36 2.69 -17.18
CA GLU A 68 -5.04 3.31 -16.97
C GLU A 68 -5.12 4.55 -16.10
N VAL A 69 -6.12 5.41 -16.28
CA VAL A 69 -6.34 6.56 -15.38
C VAL A 69 -6.57 6.09 -13.94
N PHE A 70 -7.34 5.03 -13.73
CA PHE A 70 -7.55 4.48 -12.39
C PHE A 70 -6.28 3.87 -11.80
N ARG A 71 -5.49 3.15 -12.62
CA ARG A 71 -4.20 2.57 -12.22
C ARG A 71 -3.21 3.66 -11.80
N ILE A 72 -3.09 4.72 -12.60
CA ILE A 72 -2.25 5.88 -12.32
C ILE A 72 -2.69 6.57 -11.02
N LYS A 73 -4.00 6.78 -10.82
CA LYS A 73 -4.53 7.31 -9.55
C LYS A 73 -4.19 6.42 -8.36
N SER A 74 -4.29 5.10 -8.53
CA SER A 74 -3.96 4.13 -7.48
C SER A 74 -2.47 4.18 -7.12
N PHE A 75 -1.60 4.30 -8.12
CA PHE A 75 -0.17 4.49 -7.96
C PHE A 75 0.14 5.76 -7.17
N TYR A 76 -0.33 6.92 -7.62
CA TYR A 76 -0.03 8.19 -6.95
C TYR A 76 -0.59 8.27 -5.54
N ARG A 77 -1.78 7.69 -5.29
CA ARG A 77 -2.33 7.60 -3.92
C ARG A 77 -1.40 6.80 -3.00
N LYS A 78 -0.92 5.64 -3.45
CA LYS A 78 -0.02 4.79 -2.67
C LYS A 78 1.34 5.46 -2.47
N PHE A 79 1.91 6.02 -3.53
CA PHE A 79 3.18 6.75 -3.44
C PHE A 79 3.09 7.92 -2.45
N ALA A 80 2.02 8.72 -2.53
CA ALA A 80 1.78 9.81 -1.59
C ALA A 80 1.68 9.28 -0.14
N SER A 81 0.95 8.18 0.10
CA SER A 81 0.83 7.57 1.43
C SER A 81 2.18 7.17 2.02
N VAL A 82 3.07 6.57 1.21
CA VAL A 82 4.42 6.18 1.66
C VAL A 82 5.26 7.41 2.02
N VAL A 83 5.24 8.43 1.17
CA VAL A 83 5.99 9.67 1.42
C VAL A 83 5.45 10.38 2.67
N THR A 84 4.13 10.43 2.86
CA THR A 84 3.50 10.99 4.06
C THR A 84 3.93 10.25 5.32
N GLN A 85 3.87 8.91 5.32
CA GLN A 85 4.29 8.10 6.47
C GLN A 85 5.75 8.37 6.85
N TYR A 86 6.67 8.38 5.87
CA TYR A 86 8.07 8.68 6.12
C TYR A 86 8.26 10.07 6.77
N LEU A 87 7.57 11.09 6.26
CA LEU A 87 7.65 12.45 6.81
C LEU A 87 7.09 12.52 8.24
N GLU A 88 6.00 11.81 8.53
CA GLU A 88 5.42 11.72 9.86
C GLU A 88 6.39 11.04 10.85
N GLU A 89 7.03 9.95 10.45
CA GLU A 89 8.04 9.24 11.25
C GLU A 89 9.24 10.15 11.58
N GLU A 90 9.78 10.85 10.59
CA GLU A 90 10.89 11.80 10.78
C GLU A 90 10.50 13.00 11.65
N MET A 91 9.27 13.51 11.50
CA MET A 91 8.73 14.59 12.33
C MET A 91 8.60 14.15 13.79
N MET A 92 8.05 12.95 14.04
CA MET A 92 7.93 12.38 15.38
C MET A 92 9.31 12.16 16.02
N ALA A 93 10.26 11.61 15.27
CA ALA A 93 11.63 11.39 15.75
C ALA A 93 12.33 12.72 16.09
N THR A 94 12.19 13.73 15.24
CA THR A 94 12.77 15.06 15.47
C THR A 94 12.15 15.74 16.68
N THR A 95 10.82 15.70 16.79
CA THR A 95 10.10 16.23 17.95
C THR A 95 10.57 15.58 19.24
N ARG A 96 10.69 14.25 19.27
CA ARG A 96 11.18 13.50 20.43
C ARG A 96 12.59 13.97 20.84
N ARG A 97 13.53 14.06 19.89
CA ARG A 97 14.90 14.53 20.16
C ARG A 97 14.93 15.94 20.76
N LEU A 98 14.08 16.85 20.25
CA LEU A 98 14.00 18.21 20.77
C LEU A 98 13.44 18.24 22.20
N VAL A 99 12.38 17.48 22.47
CA VAL A 99 11.79 17.37 23.82
C VAL A 99 12.83 16.82 24.81
N GLU A 100 13.54 15.75 24.45
CA GLU A 100 14.61 15.18 25.27
C GLU A 100 15.73 16.19 25.52
N TYR A 101 16.16 16.93 24.50
CA TYR A 101 17.17 17.97 24.63
C TYR A 101 16.76 19.06 25.63
N PHE A 102 15.54 19.59 25.52
CA PHE A 102 15.04 20.63 26.42
C PHE A 102 14.79 20.12 27.84
N ALA A 103 14.25 18.90 28.00
CA ALA A 103 14.04 18.26 29.29
C ALA A 103 15.36 18.11 30.06
N ASN A 104 16.41 17.64 29.36
CA ASN A 104 17.75 17.49 29.92
C ASN A 104 18.40 18.84 30.27
N GLN A 105 18.25 19.85 29.42
CA GLN A 105 18.86 21.17 29.64
C GLN A 105 18.21 21.94 30.81
N HIS A 106 16.91 21.74 31.05
CA HIS A 106 16.14 22.49 32.05
C HIS A 106 15.72 21.66 33.27
N ASN A 107 16.19 20.41 33.39
CA ASN A 107 15.85 19.47 34.46
C ASN A 107 14.32 19.37 34.70
N CYS A 108 13.56 19.35 33.61
CA CYS A 108 12.10 19.39 33.60
C CYS A 108 11.52 18.12 32.97
N SER A 109 10.60 17.46 33.65
CA SER A 109 9.87 16.30 33.14
C SER A 109 8.69 16.78 32.30
N LEU A 110 8.89 16.97 30.99
CA LEU A 110 7.79 17.25 30.06
C LEU A 110 7.19 15.92 29.57
N GLU A 111 6.06 15.52 30.16
CA GLU A 111 5.20 14.49 29.56
C GLU A 111 4.35 15.13 28.47
N MET A 112 4.62 14.79 27.21
CA MET A 112 3.72 15.10 26.10
C MET A 112 3.04 13.81 25.65
N ASP A 113 1.72 13.77 25.81
CA ASP A 113 0.87 12.70 25.27
C ASP A 113 0.81 12.83 23.74
N PHE A 114 1.57 11.97 23.05
CA PHE A 114 1.54 11.86 21.59
C PHE A 114 0.53 10.78 21.18
N GLN A 115 -0.76 11.11 21.26
CA GLN A 115 -1.80 10.39 20.52
C GLN A 115 -2.30 11.30 19.39
N LEU A 116 -1.73 11.10 18.20
CA LEU A 116 -2.34 11.46 16.92
C LEU A 116 -2.76 10.17 16.22
#